data_AF-A0A654TSU5-F1
#
_entry.id   AF-A0A654TSU5-F1
#
_cell.length_a   1.000
_cell.length_b   1.000
_cell.length_c   1.000
_cell.angle_alpha   90.00
_cell.angle_beta   90.00
_cell.angle_gamma   90.00
#
_symmetry.space_group_name_H-M   'P 1'
#
loop_
_entity.id
_entity.type
_entity.pdbx_description
1 polymer ?
#
loop_
_entity_poly.entity_id
_entity_poly.type
_entity_poly.pdbx_seq_one_letter_code
_entity_poly.pdbx_strand_id
1 'polypeptide(L)'
;MVGPRLHPSSAETLRARGLWYIDGAGNAYLRHQGGLLIDVRGRRSAVSAQPGTLGDGLHSDGPRNPFTPKRAQVVCVLLDAPQLVDAPLRAIAASAGVSVGMAKETMDTLRTTGFFEHLGSRRRLVRTDELLDLWAAAYPGGLGRANKLLVASGDIHTWSAPDGLAVAVSGEQALPDEIRNPESLMLYVDTPAPGLPADLLIHNRWHRDPHGSIVIRKLFWRNLPDEQPGLAPTALIYADLLASREPRQVEVAHLMRRQDERLARL
;
A
#
# COMPACT_ATOMS: atom_id res chain seq x y z
N MET A 1 10.50 6.80 17.27
CA MET A 1 9.86 7.80 16.40
C MET A 1 9.14 8.83 17.26
N VAL A 2 9.29 10.13 16.96
CA VAL A 2 8.60 11.24 17.64
C VAL A 2 7.81 11.98 16.57
N GLY A 3 6.52 12.25 16.79
CA GLY A 3 5.71 12.88 15.75
C GLY A 3 4.31 13.33 16.19
N PRO A 4 3.48 13.82 15.25
CA PRO A 4 2.08 14.15 15.52
C PRO A 4 1.31 12.90 15.98
N ARG A 5 0.08 13.10 16.49
CA ARG A 5 -0.74 12.03 17.05
C ARG A 5 -0.84 10.83 16.09
N LEU A 6 -0.50 9.65 16.57
CA LEU A 6 -0.60 8.43 15.79
C LEU A 6 -2.01 7.85 15.90
N HIS A 7 -2.51 7.37 14.77
CA HIS A 7 -3.76 6.63 14.76
C HIS A 7 -3.62 5.32 15.58
N PRO A 8 -4.63 4.89 16.37
CA PRO A 8 -4.54 3.68 17.18
C PRO A 8 -4.09 2.43 16.43
N SER A 9 -4.51 2.24 15.17
CA SER A 9 -4.08 1.08 14.37
C SER A 9 -2.60 1.14 13.94
N SER A 10 -2.09 2.34 13.65
CA SER A 10 -0.67 2.55 13.33
C SER A 10 0.18 2.34 14.59
N ALA A 11 -0.28 2.84 15.74
CA ALA A 11 0.31 2.58 17.03
C ALA A 11 0.31 1.08 17.41
N GLU A 12 -0.77 0.36 17.13
CA GLU A 12 -0.85 -1.10 17.31
C GLU A 12 0.14 -1.83 16.41
N THR A 13 0.30 -1.39 15.16
CA THR A 13 1.23 -1.97 14.18
C THR A 13 2.69 -1.76 14.60
N LEU A 14 3.05 -0.56 15.06
CA LEU A 14 4.38 -0.26 15.59
C LEU A 14 4.67 -1.10 16.84
N ARG A 15 3.69 -1.22 17.75
CA ARG A 15 3.76 -2.07 18.94
C ARG A 15 3.98 -3.54 18.61
N ALA A 16 3.19 -4.10 17.69
CA ALA A 16 3.31 -5.49 17.27
C ALA A 16 4.69 -5.81 16.66
N ARG A 17 5.38 -4.79 16.12
CA ARG A 17 6.72 -4.90 15.56
C ARG A 17 7.83 -4.53 16.55
N GLY A 18 7.50 -4.23 17.81
CA GLY A 18 8.49 -3.82 18.81
C GLY A 18 9.11 -2.43 18.56
N LEU A 19 8.55 -1.65 17.64
CA LEU A 19 9.10 -0.35 17.24
C LEU A 19 8.66 0.75 18.20
N TRP A 20 9.63 1.54 18.67
CA TRP A 20 9.38 2.57 19.66
C TRP A 20 8.74 3.83 19.04
N TYR A 21 7.73 4.37 19.71
CA TYR A 21 7.10 5.63 19.32
C TYR A 21 6.70 6.49 20.52
N ILE A 22 6.60 7.79 20.29
CA ILE A 22 5.88 8.75 21.12
C ILE A 22 5.15 9.73 20.20
N ASP A 23 3.92 10.07 20.53
CA ASP A 23 3.08 10.96 19.73
C ASP A 23 2.69 12.25 20.48
N GLY A 24 2.23 13.25 19.72
CA GLY A 24 1.83 14.56 20.26
C GLY A 24 0.59 14.56 21.17
N ALA A 25 -0.14 13.45 21.29
CA ALA A 25 -1.21 13.27 22.27
C ALA A 25 -0.72 12.59 23.57
N GLY A 26 0.58 12.25 23.63
CA GLY A 26 1.21 11.58 24.76
C GLY A 26 0.99 10.07 24.78
N ASN A 27 0.58 9.46 23.66
CA ASN A 27 0.65 8.01 23.50
C ASN A 27 2.11 7.62 23.21
N ALA A 28 2.57 6.51 23.79
CA ALA A 28 3.95 6.08 23.67
C ALA A 28 4.08 4.56 23.79
N TYR A 29 5.02 4.01 23.04
CA TYR A 29 5.52 2.65 23.25
C TYR A 29 7.03 2.64 23.25
N LEU A 30 7.65 2.26 24.37
CA LEU A 30 9.08 2.09 24.54
C LEU A 30 9.32 0.80 25.32
N ARG A 31 10.20 -0.07 24.81
CA ARG A 31 10.53 -1.33 25.46
C ARG A 31 12.03 -1.57 25.39
N HIS A 32 12.72 -1.38 26.52
CA HIS A 32 14.16 -1.60 26.63
C HIS A 32 14.46 -2.94 27.33
N GLN A 33 15.56 -3.60 26.93
CA GLN A 33 15.95 -4.93 27.41
C GLN A 33 16.27 -4.97 28.91
N GLY A 34 16.55 -3.82 29.56
CA GLY A 34 16.75 -3.70 31.00
C GLY A 34 15.48 -3.69 31.86
N GLY A 35 14.33 -4.14 31.34
CA GLY A 35 13.07 -4.26 32.10
C GLY A 35 12.14 -3.05 32.07
N LEU A 36 12.51 -1.98 31.35
CA LEU A 36 11.66 -0.80 31.18
C LEU A 36 10.62 -1.02 30.06
N LEU A 37 9.34 -0.95 30.42
CA LEU A 37 8.21 -0.88 29.49
C LEU A 37 7.38 0.38 29.75
N ILE A 38 7.25 1.21 28.74
CA ILE A 38 6.31 2.34 28.72
C ILE A 38 5.31 2.05 27.62
N ASP A 39 4.03 1.92 27.98
CA ASP A 39 2.94 1.66 27.03
C ASP A 39 1.72 2.51 27.41
N VAL A 40 1.65 3.71 26.83
CA VAL A 40 0.61 4.70 27.09
C VAL A 40 -0.31 4.77 25.88
N ARG A 41 -1.61 4.53 26.11
CA ARG A 41 -2.60 4.35 25.05
C ARG A 41 -3.84 5.22 25.28
N GLY A 42 -4.58 5.47 24.20
CA GLY A 42 -5.93 6.03 24.26
C GLY A 42 -6.01 7.51 24.62
N ARG A 43 -4.88 8.22 24.73
CA ARG A 43 -4.88 9.65 24.98
C ARG A 43 -5.33 10.42 23.74
N ARG A 44 -6.25 11.36 23.98
CA ARG A 44 -6.76 12.32 23.00
C ARG A 44 -6.24 13.69 23.42
N SER A 45 -5.74 14.48 22.49
CA SER A 45 -5.34 15.86 22.77
C SER A 45 -6.53 16.64 23.34
N ALA A 46 -6.30 17.37 24.43
CA ALA A 46 -7.33 18.14 25.13
C ALA A 46 -7.93 19.31 24.33
N VAL A 47 -7.44 19.56 23.10
CA VAL A 47 -7.75 20.76 22.31
C VAL A 47 -8.97 20.57 21.38
N SER A 48 -9.54 19.37 21.27
CA SER A 48 -10.71 19.13 20.41
C SER A 48 -11.86 18.45 21.16
N ALA A 49 -12.43 19.16 22.13
CA ALA A 49 -13.76 18.85 22.64
C ALA A 49 -14.67 20.07 22.35
N GLN A 50 -15.41 20.02 21.25
CA GLN A 50 -16.65 20.78 21.08
C GLN A 50 -17.80 19.78 21.02
N PRO A 51 -18.88 19.96 21.82
CA PRO A 51 -19.96 18.98 21.92
C PRO A 51 -21.18 19.34 21.03
N GLY A 52 -21.81 18.30 20.46
CA GLY A 52 -23.12 18.35 19.82
C GLY A 52 -23.17 17.39 18.62
N THR A 53 -24.12 16.48 18.43
CA THR A 53 -25.42 16.23 19.05
C THR A 53 -25.77 14.75 18.80
N LEU A 54 -26.45 14.14 19.77
CA LEU A 54 -26.95 12.76 19.73
C LEU A 54 -27.86 12.50 18.53
N GLY A 55 -27.54 11.47 17.75
CA GLY A 55 -28.38 10.87 16.72
C GLY A 55 -28.04 9.39 16.63
N ASP A 56 -29.01 8.56 17.00
CA ASP A 56 -28.92 7.12 17.13
C ASP A 56 -28.62 6.43 15.79
N GLY A 57 -27.59 5.58 15.76
CA GLY A 57 -27.13 4.88 14.56
C GLY A 57 -25.65 4.51 14.67
N LEU A 58 -25.32 3.23 14.50
CA LEU A 58 -23.97 2.68 14.62
C LEU A 58 -22.96 3.36 13.67
N HIS A 59 -22.36 4.46 14.11
CA HIS A 59 -21.25 5.11 13.45
C HIS A 59 -20.16 5.32 14.50
N SER A 60 -19.15 4.44 14.47
CA SER A 60 -17.95 4.61 15.27
C SER A 60 -17.23 5.89 14.83
N ASP A 61 -17.34 6.92 15.66
CA ASP A 61 -16.83 8.27 15.45
C ASP A 61 -15.32 8.36 15.76
N GLY A 62 -14.55 7.47 15.13
CA GLY A 62 -13.10 7.48 15.08
C GLY A 62 -12.63 7.51 13.62
N PRO A 63 -11.46 8.10 13.31
CA PRO A 63 -10.93 8.06 11.95
C PRO A 63 -10.82 6.60 11.51
N ARG A 64 -11.42 6.25 10.37
CA ARG A 64 -11.32 4.89 9.83
C ARG A 64 -9.90 4.67 9.31
N ASN A 65 -9.32 3.48 9.49
CA ASN A 65 -7.98 3.18 8.97
C ASN A 65 -7.95 3.33 7.43
N PRO A 66 -7.17 4.24 6.83
CA PRO A 66 -7.12 4.42 5.37
C PRO A 66 -6.46 3.25 4.62
N PHE A 67 -5.83 2.30 5.33
CA PHE A 67 -5.01 1.25 4.73
C PHE A 67 -5.56 -0.17 4.95
N THR A 68 -6.87 -0.33 5.09
CA THR A 68 -7.49 -1.66 4.88
C THR A 68 -7.26 -2.10 3.42
N PRO A 69 -7.23 -3.40 3.08
CA PRO A 69 -6.82 -3.85 1.74
C PRO A 69 -7.52 -3.12 0.59
N LYS A 70 -8.84 -2.97 0.66
CA LYS A 70 -9.62 -2.28 -0.38
C LYS A 70 -9.38 -0.77 -0.43
N ARG A 71 -9.21 -0.11 0.72
CA ARG A 71 -8.85 1.32 0.74
C ARG A 71 -7.42 1.54 0.26
N ALA A 72 -6.50 0.64 0.61
CA ALA A 72 -5.11 0.66 0.14
C ALA A 72 -5.00 0.50 -1.38
N GLN A 73 -5.92 -0.21 -2.05
CA GLN A 73 -6.00 -0.24 -3.52
C GLN A 73 -6.30 1.16 -4.09
N VAL A 74 -7.27 1.87 -3.48
CA VAL A 74 -7.61 3.25 -3.88
C VAL A 74 -6.45 4.20 -3.60
N VAL A 75 -5.81 4.11 -2.42
CA VAL A 75 -4.65 4.95 -2.11
C VAL A 75 -3.50 4.69 -3.08
N CYS A 76 -3.24 3.43 -3.46
CA CYS A 76 -2.21 3.09 -4.45
C CYS A 76 -2.43 3.83 -5.78
N VAL A 77 -3.65 3.78 -6.33
CA VAL A 77 -3.92 4.44 -7.62
C VAL A 77 -3.87 5.96 -7.54
N LEU A 78 -4.21 6.55 -6.39
CA LEU A 78 -4.13 7.99 -6.19
C LEU A 78 -2.69 8.46 -5.97
N LEU A 79 -1.84 7.63 -5.36
CA LEU A 79 -0.41 7.91 -5.24
C LEU A 79 0.29 7.84 -6.60
N ASP A 80 -0.10 6.87 -7.44
CA ASP A 80 0.51 6.68 -8.77
C ASP A 80 -0.05 7.66 -9.81
N ALA A 81 -1.33 8.04 -9.70
CA ALA A 81 -1.99 9.01 -10.56
C ALA A 81 -2.76 10.07 -9.75
N PRO A 82 -2.07 11.06 -9.15
CA PRO A 82 -2.68 12.09 -8.30
C PRO A 82 -3.83 12.87 -8.94
N GLN A 83 -3.82 13.03 -10.27
CA GLN A 83 -4.88 13.65 -11.04
C GLN A 83 -6.24 12.92 -10.95
N LEU A 84 -6.25 11.62 -10.60
CA LEU A 84 -7.48 10.88 -10.36
C LEU A 84 -8.28 11.41 -9.17
N VAL A 85 -7.65 12.17 -8.27
CA VAL A 85 -8.36 12.84 -7.18
C VAL A 85 -9.48 13.75 -7.69
N ASP A 86 -9.29 14.39 -8.85
CA ASP A 86 -10.28 15.24 -9.51
C ASP A 86 -11.26 14.46 -10.41
N ALA A 87 -11.07 13.15 -10.57
CA ALA A 87 -11.96 12.32 -11.38
C ALA A 87 -13.30 11.99 -10.66
N PRO A 88 -14.34 11.58 -11.40
CA PRO A 88 -15.56 11.04 -10.81
C PRO A 88 -15.26 9.79 -9.96
N LEU A 89 -15.99 9.59 -8.85
CA LEU A 89 -15.79 8.43 -7.96
C LEU A 89 -15.88 7.08 -8.69
N ARG A 90 -16.67 6.99 -9.76
CA ARG A 90 -16.76 5.79 -10.60
C ARG A 90 -15.45 5.48 -11.34
N ALA A 91 -14.75 6.50 -11.81
CA ALA A 91 -13.46 6.35 -12.49
C ALA A 91 -12.37 5.91 -11.49
N ILE A 92 -12.34 6.51 -10.29
CA ILE A 92 -11.44 6.09 -9.21
C ILE A 92 -11.70 4.63 -8.83
N ALA A 93 -12.97 4.26 -8.65
CA ALA A 93 -13.38 2.91 -8.29
C ALA A 93 -12.98 1.88 -9.36
N ALA A 94 -13.21 2.19 -10.63
CA ALA A 94 -12.80 1.34 -11.75
C ALA A 94 -11.28 1.18 -11.80
N SER A 95 -10.53 2.28 -11.60
CA SER A 95 -9.07 2.25 -11.65
C SER A 95 -8.46 1.45 -10.50
N ALA A 96 -9.10 1.42 -9.34
CA ALA A 96 -8.62 0.68 -8.16
C ALA A 96 -9.20 -0.75 -8.03
N GLY A 97 -10.11 -1.18 -8.92
CA GLY A 97 -10.76 -2.48 -8.81
C GLY A 97 -11.64 -2.63 -7.57
N VAL A 98 -12.35 -1.56 -7.18
CA VAL A 98 -13.24 -1.52 -6.01
C VAL A 98 -14.65 -1.05 -6.37
N SER A 99 -15.59 -1.16 -5.42
CA SER A 99 -16.93 -0.58 -5.60
C SER A 99 -16.91 0.94 -5.46
N VAL A 100 -17.87 1.62 -6.09
CA VAL A 100 -18.01 3.09 -5.98
C VAL A 100 -18.19 3.53 -4.52
N GLY A 101 -18.94 2.77 -3.73
CA GLY A 101 -19.11 3.03 -2.29
C GLY A 101 -17.79 2.95 -1.53
N MET A 102 -16.94 1.97 -1.85
CA MET A 102 -15.60 1.85 -1.25
C MET A 102 -14.67 3.00 -1.65
N ALA A 103 -14.71 3.44 -2.91
CA ALA A 103 -13.97 4.61 -3.35
C ALA A 103 -14.43 5.86 -2.59
N LYS A 104 -15.76 6.10 -2.48
CA LYS A 104 -16.31 7.21 -1.70
C LYS A 104 -15.85 7.18 -0.24
N GLU A 105 -15.99 6.03 0.42
CA GLU A 105 -15.60 5.85 1.81
C GLU A 105 -14.09 6.08 2.01
N THR A 106 -13.26 5.67 1.05
CA THR A 106 -11.82 5.93 1.09
C THR A 106 -11.52 7.42 0.97
N MET A 107 -12.16 8.13 0.05
CA MET A 107 -12.00 9.59 -0.09
C MET A 107 -12.45 10.33 1.18
N ASP A 108 -13.57 9.93 1.78
CA ASP A 108 -14.07 10.49 3.05
C ASP A 108 -13.08 10.19 4.20
N THR A 109 -12.45 9.02 4.19
CA THR A 109 -11.41 8.64 5.16
C THR A 109 -10.14 9.47 4.97
N LEU A 110 -9.65 9.64 3.74
CA LEU A 110 -8.48 10.49 3.45
C LEU A 110 -8.73 11.94 3.84
N ARG A 111 -9.96 12.43 3.65
CA ARG A 111 -10.38 13.76 4.10
C ARG A 111 -10.30 13.90 5.61
N THR A 112 -10.92 12.99 6.35
CA THR A 112 -10.99 13.04 7.82
C THR A 112 -9.64 12.79 8.49
N THR A 113 -8.72 12.12 7.80
CA THR A 113 -7.33 11.89 8.26
C THR A 113 -6.34 12.97 7.78
N GLY A 114 -6.81 13.96 7.01
CA GLY A 114 -6.01 15.11 6.60
C GLY A 114 -5.01 14.82 5.48
N PHE A 115 -5.31 13.87 4.59
CA PHE A 115 -4.54 13.56 3.37
C PHE A 115 -5.25 14.02 2.09
N PHE A 116 -6.45 14.60 2.20
CA PHE A 116 -7.23 15.07 1.09
C PHE A 116 -7.98 16.35 1.46
N GLU A 117 -7.94 17.35 0.58
CA GLU A 117 -8.58 18.64 0.77
C GLU A 117 -9.39 19.07 -0.46
N HIS A 118 -10.44 19.86 -0.23
CA HIS A 118 -11.13 20.61 -1.27
C HIS A 118 -10.61 22.04 -1.29
N LEU A 119 -10.13 22.48 -2.45
CA LEU A 119 -9.79 23.86 -2.73
C LEU A 119 -10.79 24.42 -3.74
N GLY A 120 -11.91 24.93 -3.24
CA GLY A 120 -13.04 25.33 -4.08
C GLY A 120 -13.63 24.15 -4.85
N SER A 121 -13.56 24.20 -6.19
CA SER A 121 -14.03 23.12 -7.07
C SER A 121 -12.99 22.03 -7.33
N ARG A 122 -11.72 22.25 -6.96
CA ARG A 122 -10.63 21.28 -7.16
C ARG A 122 -10.37 20.48 -5.90
N ARG A 123 -9.93 19.25 -6.09
CA ARG A 123 -9.54 18.31 -5.05
C ARG A 123 -8.06 18.00 -5.21
N ARG A 124 -7.35 17.82 -4.08
CA ARG A 124 -5.95 17.41 -4.12
C ARG A 124 -5.61 16.48 -2.95
N LEU A 125 -4.63 15.61 -3.16
CA LEU A 125 -3.90 15.01 -2.05
C LEU A 125 -3.04 16.08 -1.38
N VAL A 126 -2.89 15.96 -0.07
CA VAL A 126 -1.96 16.75 0.74
C VAL A 126 -1.14 15.82 1.59
N ARG A 127 0.07 16.26 1.99
CA ARG A 127 1.03 15.43 2.75
C ARG A 127 1.27 14.10 2.03
N THR A 128 1.45 14.15 0.72
CA THR A 128 1.46 12.94 -0.11
C THR A 128 2.71 12.11 0.15
N ASP A 129 3.83 12.75 0.46
CA ASP A 129 5.03 12.14 1.01
C ASP A 129 4.75 11.25 2.22
N GLU A 130 4.04 11.79 3.21
CA GLU A 130 3.67 11.10 4.43
C GLU A 130 2.64 9.98 4.14
N LEU A 131 1.69 10.23 3.23
CA LEU A 131 0.73 9.23 2.80
C LEU A 131 1.43 8.03 2.15
N LEU A 132 2.41 8.26 1.29
CA LEU A 132 3.21 7.22 0.64
C LEU A 132 3.98 6.39 1.66
N ASP A 133 4.64 7.03 2.63
CA ASP A 133 5.40 6.34 3.67
C ASP A 133 4.50 5.46 4.55
N LEU A 134 3.37 6.01 5.00
CA LEU A 134 2.40 5.28 5.82
C LEU A 134 1.74 4.13 5.05
N TRP A 135 1.39 4.37 3.78
CA TRP A 135 0.81 3.35 2.92
C TRP A 135 1.80 2.22 2.65
N ALA A 136 3.04 2.53 2.29
CA ALA A 136 4.10 1.55 2.04
C ALA A 136 4.44 0.74 3.31
N ALA A 137 4.46 1.39 4.49
CA ALA A 137 4.68 0.69 5.76
C ALA A 137 3.55 -0.29 6.14
N ALA A 138 2.30 0.06 5.80
CA ALA A 138 1.11 -0.76 6.04
C ALA A 138 0.93 -1.87 4.99
N TYR A 139 1.41 -1.65 3.76
CA TYR A 139 1.20 -2.52 2.61
C TYR A 139 1.51 -4.01 2.86
N PRO A 140 2.67 -4.41 3.44
CA PRO A 140 3.01 -5.84 3.59
C PRO A 140 2.03 -6.62 4.47
N GLY A 141 1.49 -5.96 5.51
CA GLY A 141 0.53 -6.58 6.44
C GLY A 141 -0.92 -6.48 5.99
N GLY A 142 -1.22 -5.55 5.08
CA GLY A 142 -2.57 -5.27 4.56
C GLY A 142 -2.75 -5.80 3.14
N LEU A 143 -2.69 -4.89 2.16
CA LEU A 143 -2.94 -5.20 0.75
C LEU A 143 -2.00 -6.29 0.21
N GLY A 144 -0.71 -6.20 0.49
CA GLY A 144 0.27 -7.22 0.07
C GLY A 144 -0.05 -8.59 0.65
N ARG A 145 -0.57 -8.69 1.87
CA ARG A 145 -1.01 -10.00 2.38
C ARG A 145 -2.29 -10.46 1.68
N ALA A 146 -3.26 -9.56 1.51
CA ALA A 146 -4.59 -9.88 1.00
C ALA A 146 -4.62 -10.20 -0.51
N ASN A 147 -3.69 -9.65 -1.29
CA ASN A 147 -3.61 -9.89 -2.73
C ASN A 147 -2.66 -11.04 -3.11
N LYS A 148 -1.94 -11.65 -2.17
CA LYS A 148 -1.06 -12.78 -2.46
C LYS A 148 -1.90 -14.00 -2.85
N LEU A 149 -1.70 -14.50 -4.07
CA LEU A 149 -2.37 -15.69 -4.58
C LEU A 149 -1.60 -16.95 -4.20
N LEU A 150 -0.30 -16.99 -4.49
CA LEU A 150 0.57 -18.12 -4.18
C LEU A 150 2.05 -17.73 -4.16
N VAL A 151 2.88 -18.66 -3.69
CA VAL A 151 4.34 -18.65 -3.84
C VAL A 151 4.73 -19.89 -4.64
N ALA A 152 5.68 -19.74 -5.55
CA ALA A 152 6.13 -20.77 -6.47
C ALA A 152 7.66 -20.76 -6.63
N SER A 153 8.17 -21.86 -7.17
CA SER A 153 9.57 -22.07 -7.51
C SER A 153 9.70 -22.48 -8.98
N GLY A 154 10.77 -22.00 -9.63
CA GLY A 154 11.10 -22.27 -11.02
C GLY A 154 12.10 -21.26 -11.58
N ASP A 155 12.33 -21.30 -12.89
CA ASP A 155 13.21 -20.32 -13.55
C ASP A 155 12.55 -18.94 -13.56
N ILE A 156 13.23 -17.97 -12.97
CA ILE A 156 12.79 -16.57 -12.90
C ILE A 156 13.37 -15.70 -14.01
N HIS A 157 14.38 -16.18 -14.74
CA HIS A 157 15.08 -15.43 -15.78
C HIS A 157 14.51 -15.74 -17.18
N THR A 158 14.00 -16.94 -17.38
CA THR A 158 13.43 -17.39 -18.66
C THR A 158 11.95 -17.73 -18.51
N TRP A 159 11.10 -16.70 -18.45
CA TRP A 159 9.66 -16.86 -18.31
C TRP A 159 8.88 -15.97 -19.27
N SER A 160 7.62 -16.33 -19.52
CA SER A 160 6.69 -15.48 -20.27
C SER A 160 5.25 -15.64 -19.78
N ALA A 161 4.42 -14.62 -20.04
CA ALA A 161 2.98 -14.71 -19.81
C ALA A 161 2.33 -15.48 -20.97
N PRO A 162 1.37 -16.39 -20.69
CA PRO A 162 0.50 -16.96 -21.71
C PRO A 162 -0.27 -15.88 -22.47
N ASP A 163 -0.59 -16.16 -23.73
CA ASP A 163 -1.37 -15.25 -24.58
C ASP A 163 -2.72 -14.87 -23.92
N GLY A 164 -3.02 -13.58 -23.93
CA GLY A 164 -4.26 -13.04 -23.35
C GLY A 164 -4.28 -12.93 -21.81
N LEU A 165 -3.23 -13.38 -21.11
CA LEU A 165 -3.12 -13.19 -19.66
C LEU A 165 -2.45 -11.84 -19.36
N ALA A 166 -3.20 -10.94 -18.70
CA ALA A 166 -2.63 -9.69 -18.22
C ALA A 166 -1.73 -9.95 -17.00
N VAL A 167 -0.44 -9.65 -17.16
CA VAL A 167 0.59 -9.79 -16.14
C VAL A 167 1.36 -8.48 -16.03
N ALA A 168 1.69 -8.07 -14.81
CA ALA A 168 2.56 -6.94 -14.52
C ALA A 168 3.68 -7.35 -13.56
N VAL A 169 4.92 -6.95 -13.87
CA VAL A 169 6.12 -7.23 -13.09
C VAL A 169 6.32 -6.17 -12.01
N SER A 170 6.70 -6.62 -10.81
CA SER A 170 7.09 -5.77 -9.67
C SER A 170 8.38 -6.29 -9.03
N GLY A 171 8.84 -5.64 -7.97
CA GLY A 171 10.03 -6.01 -7.22
C GLY A 171 11.29 -5.88 -8.05
N GLU A 172 12.21 -6.83 -7.93
CA GLU A 172 13.55 -6.73 -8.52
C GLU A 172 13.53 -6.62 -10.04
N GLN A 173 12.73 -7.45 -10.72
CA GLN A 173 12.70 -7.50 -12.18
C GLN A 173 11.96 -6.32 -12.82
N ALA A 174 11.31 -5.46 -12.02
CA ALA A 174 10.72 -4.23 -12.51
C ALA A 174 11.78 -3.14 -12.80
N LEU A 175 13.01 -3.31 -12.30
CA LEU A 175 14.08 -2.31 -12.38
C LEU A 175 15.40 -2.95 -12.85
N PRO A 176 15.46 -3.49 -14.07
CA PRO A 176 16.64 -4.24 -14.54
C PRO A 176 17.93 -3.41 -14.62
N ASP A 177 17.81 -2.09 -14.77
CA ASP A 177 18.97 -1.17 -14.79
C ASP A 177 19.58 -0.97 -13.40
N GLU A 178 18.75 -1.04 -12.35
CA GLU A 178 19.16 -0.86 -10.95
C GLU A 178 19.49 -2.20 -10.27
N ILE A 179 18.84 -3.30 -10.67
CA ILE A 179 19.02 -4.64 -10.10
C ILE A 179 19.36 -5.64 -11.20
N ARG A 180 20.66 -5.83 -11.45
CA ARG A 180 21.17 -6.66 -12.56
C ARG A 180 21.08 -8.18 -12.34
N ASN A 181 21.06 -8.63 -11.08
CA ASN A 181 21.01 -10.04 -10.71
C ASN A 181 19.83 -10.27 -9.75
N PRO A 182 18.59 -10.25 -10.28
CA PRO A 182 17.39 -10.45 -9.47
C PRO A 182 17.38 -11.87 -8.92
N GLU A 183 17.01 -12.04 -7.65
CA GLU A 183 16.93 -13.35 -6.99
C GLU A 183 15.48 -13.81 -6.81
N SER A 184 14.53 -12.91 -7.06
CA SER A 184 13.10 -13.16 -6.97
C SER A 184 12.33 -12.60 -8.18
N LEU A 185 11.13 -13.14 -8.37
CA LEU A 185 10.17 -12.67 -9.36
C LEU A 185 8.85 -12.34 -8.66
N MET A 186 8.34 -11.14 -8.86
CA MET A 186 7.04 -10.74 -8.35
C MET A 186 6.11 -10.36 -9.49
N LEU A 187 4.97 -11.05 -9.57
CA LEU A 187 3.98 -10.86 -10.63
C LEU A 187 2.62 -10.48 -10.05
N TYR A 188 1.97 -9.53 -10.69
CA TYR A 188 0.55 -9.25 -10.55
C TYR A 188 -0.18 -9.78 -11.76
N VAL A 189 -1.18 -10.64 -11.52
CA VAL A 189 -1.90 -11.33 -12.58
C VAL A 189 -3.38 -10.99 -12.49
N ASP A 190 -4.00 -10.62 -13.62
CA ASP A 190 -5.46 -10.50 -13.68
C ASP A 190 -6.07 -11.89 -13.77
N THR A 191 -6.84 -12.27 -12.73
CA THR A 191 -7.50 -13.57 -12.66
C THR A 191 -9.03 -13.37 -12.61
N PRO A 192 -9.81 -14.01 -13.50
CA PRO A 192 -11.26 -13.76 -13.60
C PRO A 192 -12.09 -14.17 -12.37
N ALA A 193 -11.52 -14.92 -11.43
CA ALA A 193 -12.17 -15.42 -10.20
C ALA A 193 -11.08 -15.79 -9.17
N PRO A 194 -11.36 -16.26 -7.92
CA PRO A 194 -10.32 -16.68 -6.97
C PRO A 194 -9.63 -18.01 -7.38
N GLY A 195 -9.47 -18.25 -8.69
CA GLY A 195 -8.66 -19.31 -9.26
C GLY A 195 -7.19 -18.91 -9.25
N LEU A 196 -6.35 -19.89 -8.92
CA LEU A 196 -4.89 -19.78 -9.01
C LEU A 196 -4.51 -19.74 -10.50
N PRO A 197 -3.48 -18.98 -10.90
CA PRO A 197 -3.09 -18.84 -12.30
C PRO A 197 -2.36 -20.11 -12.80
N ALA A 198 -3.10 -21.22 -12.93
CA ALA A 198 -2.57 -22.53 -13.27
C ALA A 198 -1.87 -22.52 -14.64
N ASP A 199 -2.44 -21.83 -15.62
CA ASP A 199 -1.88 -21.73 -16.97
C ASP A 199 -0.50 -21.07 -16.95
N LEU A 200 -0.31 -20.03 -16.13
CA LEU A 200 0.98 -19.36 -15.96
C LEU A 200 2.03 -20.31 -15.35
N LEU A 201 1.65 -21.13 -14.37
CA LEU A 201 2.55 -22.11 -13.76
C LEU A 201 2.91 -23.22 -14.74
N ILE A 202 1.92 -23.78 -15.45
CA ILE A 202 2.12 -24.87 -16.42
C ILE A 202 3.02 -24.39 -17.56
N HIS A 203 2.73 -23.22 -18.12
CA HIS A 203 3.47 -22.62 -19.22
C HIS A 203 4.96 -22.46 -18.90
N ASN A 204 5.28 -22.00 -17.69
CA ASN A 204 6.66 -21.76 -17.25
C ASN A 204 7.27 -22.94 -16.47
N ARG A 205 6.57 -24.08 -16.37
CA ARG A 205 6.97 -25.26 -15.58
C ARG A 205 7.29 -24.93 -14.11
N TRP A 206 6.60 -23.95 -13.55
CA TRP A 206 6.69 -23.59 -12.15
C TRP A 206 5.84 -24.51 -11.29
N HIS A 207 6.26 -24.74 -10.06
CA HIS A 207 5.51 -25.50 -9.07
C HIS A 207 5.29 -24.66 -7.81
N ARG A 208 4.23 -24.95 -7.07
CA ARG A 208 3.94 -24.25 -5.81
C ARG A 208 4.99 -24.63 -4.78
N ASP A 209 5.51 -23.62 -4.12
CA ASP A 209 6.52 -23.76 -3.09
C ASP A 209 6.37 -22.59 -2.11
N PRO A 210 5.98 -22.82 -0.84
CA PRO A 210 5.89 -21.78 0.17
C PRO A 210 7.19 -21.00 0.42
N HIS A 211 8.34 -21.59 0.06
CA HIS A 211 9.67 -21.03 0.22
C HIS A 211 10.29 -20.59 -1.12
N GLY A 212 9.51 -20.59 -2.19
CA GLY A 212 9.99 -20.25 -3.52
C GLY A 212 10.27 -18.77 -3.74
N SER A 213 11.03 -18.48 -4.79
CA SER A 213 11.46 -17.13 -5.18
C SER A 213 10.42 -16.37 -6.03
N ILE A 214 9.30 -17.01 -6.38
CA ILE A 214 8.25 -16.41 -7.23
C ILE A 214 7.03 -16.09 -6.37
N VAL A 215 6.66 -14.82 -6.29
CA VAL A 215 5.45 -14.36 -5.60
C VAL A 215 4.41 -13.90 -6.62
N ILE A 216 3.26 -14.57 -6.65
CA ILE A 216 2.16 -14.22 -7.54
C ILE A 216 1.03 -13.57 -6.74
N ARG A 217 0.62 -12.39 -7.19
CA ARG A 217 -0.38 -11.53 -6.58
C ARG A 217 -1.52 -11.27 -7.56
N LYS A 218 -2.68 -10.91 -7.03
CA LYS A 218 -3.83 -10.46 -7.81
C LYS A 218 -3.61 -9.02 -8.27
N LEU A 219 -3.64 -8.83 -9.60
CA LEU A 219 -3.72 -7.51 -10.22
C LEU A 219 -5.06 -6.86 -9.87
N PHE A 220 -5.03 -5.58 -9.53
CA PHE A 220 -6.23 -4.85 -9.09
C PHE A 220 -6.42 -3.48 -9.71
N TRP A 221 -5.38 -2.90 -10.30
CA TRP A 221 -5.47 -1.58 -10.93
C TRP A 221 -5.83 -1.71 -12.40
N ARG A 222 -6.44 -0.67 -12.99
CA ARG A 222 -6.80 -0.61 -14.40
C ARG A 222 -6.78 0.83 -14.89
N ASN A 223 -6.47 1.04 -16.17
CA ASN A 223 -6.61 2.34 -16.85
C ASN A 223 -5.87 3.47 -16.12
N LEU A 224 -4.67 3.20 -15.58
CA LEU A 224 -3.89 4.26 -14.95
C LEU A 224 -3.29 5.17 -16.02
N PRO A 225 -3.31 6.50 -15.82
CA PRO A 225 -2.52 7.40 -16.64
C PRO A 225 -1.05 7.02 -16.61
N ASP A 226 -0.38 7.07 -17.76
CA ASP A 226 1.04 6.74 -17.94
C ASP A 226 1.45 5.31 -17.52
N GLU A 227 0.49 4.38 -17.46
CA GLU A 227 0.75 2.96 -17.21
C GLU A 227 1.69 2.39 -18.27
N GLN A 228 2.77 1.76 -17.82
CA GLN A 228 3.65 0.98 -18.69
C GLN A 228 3.11 -0.44 -18.81
N PRO A 229 2.75 -0.91 -20.01
CA PRO A 229 2.24 -2.27 -20.19
C PRO A 229 3.24 -3.29 -19.64
N GLY A 230 2.75 -4.22 -18.81
CA GLY A 230 3.58 -5.28 -18.22
C GLY A 230 4.35 -4.87 -16.97
N LEU A 231 4.22 -3.64 -16.49
CA LEU A 231 4.90 -3.15 -15.28
C LEU A 231 3.89 -2.71 -14.22
N ALA A 232 4.19 -2.97 -12.95
CA ALA A 232 3.37 -2.50 -11.84
C ALA A 232 3.49 -0.97 -11.65
N PRO A 233 2.49 -0.32 -11.03
CA PRO A 233 2.54 1.07 -10.59
C PRO A 233 3.81 1.36 -9.80
N THR A 234 4.38 2.55 -9.97
CA THR A 234 5.64 2.97 -9.36
C THR A 234 5.55 2.91 -7.83
N ALA A 235 4.44 3.40 -7.27
CA ALA A 235 4.19 3.33 -5.82
C ALA A 235 4.15 1.87 -5.32
N LEU A 236 3.65 0.94 -6.14
CA LEU A 236 3.54 -0.47 -5.78
C LEU A 236 4.90 -1.19 -5.86
N ILE A 237 5.71 -0.91 -6.89
CA ILE A 237 7.10 -1.39 -6.99
C ILE A 237 7.90 -0.94 -5.77
N TYR A 238 7.81 0.35 -5.42
CA TYR A 238 8.44 0.90 -4.22
C TYR A 238 8.03 0.14 -2.95
N ALA A 239 6.74 -0.10 -2.76
CA ALA A 239 6.26 -0.83 -1.58
C ALA A 239 6.64 -2.31 -1.57
N ASP A 240 6.70 -2.98 -2.72
CA ASP A 240 7.16 -4.37 -2.83
C ASP A 240 8.65 -4.51 -2.50
N LEU A 241 9.50 -3.61 -3.00
CA LEU A 241 10.93 -3.58 -2.68
C LEU A 241 11.16 -3.34 -1.18
N LEU A 242 10.44 -2.39 -0.57
CA LEU A 242 10.50 -2.18 0.89
C LEU A 242 9.97 -3.38 1.68
N ALA A 243 8.96 -4.08 1.15
CA ALA A 243 8.38 -5.26 1.79
C ALA A 243 9.35 -6.45 1.85
N SER A 244 10.29 -6.55 0.90
CA SER A 244 11.29 -7.62 0.83
C SER A 244 12.17 -7.70 2.08
N ARG A 245 12.46 -6.52 2.69
CA ARG A 245 13.45 -6.33 3.77
C ARG A 245 14.87 -6.79 3.41
N GLU A 246 15.14 -6.99 2.13
CA GLU A 246 16.47 -7.30 1.64
C GLU A 246 17.23 -5.96 1.46
N PRO A 247 18.43 -5.81 2.05
CA PRO A 247 19.16 -4.53 2.05
C PRO A 247 19.33 -3.88 0.67
N ARG A 248 19.67 -4.64 -0.37
CA ARG A 248 19.86 -4.12 -1.74
C ARG A 248 18.53 -3.61 -2.31
N GLN A 249 17.45 -4.35 -2.17
CA GLN A 249 16.11 -3.92 -2.62
C GLN A 249 15.63 -2.67 -1.87
N VAL A 250 15.88 -2.59 -0.56
CA VAL A 250 15.53 -1.41 0.25
C VAL A 250 16.34 -0.18 -0.19
N GLU A 251 17.63 -0.35 -0.50
CA GLU A 251 18.46 0.73 -1.02
C GLU A 251 17.93 1.26 -2.36
N VAL A 252 17.56 0.36 -3.28
CA VAL A 252 16.95 0.73 -4.57
C VAL A 252 15.59 1.42 -4.36
N ALA A 253 14.75 0.96 -3.43
CA ALA A 253 13.49 1.64 -3.10
C ALA A 253 13.73 3.08 -2.61
N HIS A 254 14.77 3.30 -1.80
CA HIS A 254 15.15 4.65 -1.37
C HIS A 254 15.73 5.49 -2.51
N LEU A 255 16.44 4.89 -3.47
CA LEU A 255 16.89 5.55 -4.68
C LEU A 255 15.71 6.02 -5.54
N MET A 256 14.74 5.13 -5.78
CA MET A 256 13.49 5.47 -6.49
C MET A 256 12.81 6.67 -5.84
N ARG A 257 12.68 6.67 -4.51
CA ARG A 257 12.03 7.78 -3.78
C ARG A 257 12.73 9.13 -4.01
N ARG A 258 14.04 9.14 -4.25
CA ARG A 258 14.80 10.38 -4.49
C ARG A 258 14.76 10.85 -5.95
N GLN A 259 14.68 9.92 -6.90
CA GLN A 259 14.91 10.20 -8.32
C GLN A 259 13.64 10.22 -9.16
N ASP A 260 12.63 9.45 -8.78
CA ASP A 260 11.40 9.38 -9.55
C ASP A 260 10.58 10.65 -9.32
N GLU A 261 10.33 11.46 -10.35
CA GLU A 261 9.54 12.68 -10.22
C GLU A 261 8.13 12.42 -9.67
N ARG A 262 7.55 11.23 -9.91
CA ARG A 262 6.26 10.82 -9.35
C ARG A 262 6.35 10.46 -7.89
N LEU A 263 7.49 10.03 -7.37
CA LEU A 263 7.66 9.75 -5.94
C LEU A 263 8.27 10.95 -5.17
N ALA A 264 9.04 11.79 -5.87
CA ALA A 264 9.78 12.92 -5.31
C ALA A 264 8.99 14.24 -5.32
N ARG A 265 7.91 14.34 -6.12
CA ARG A 265 6.99 15.50 -6.12
C ARG A 265 5.71 15.26 -5.27
N LEU A 266 5.55 14.07 -4.68
CA LEU A 266 4.52 13.79 -3.67
C LEU A 266 4.94 14.40 -2.33
#